data_AF-A0A7R9ZFB0-F1
#
_entry.id   AF-A0A7R9ZFB0-F1
#
_cell.length_a   1.000
_cell.length_b   1.000
_cell.length_c   1.000
_cell.angle_alpha   90.00
_cell.angle_beta   90.00
_cell.angle_gamma   90.00
#
_symmetry.space_group_name_H-M   'P 1'
#
loop_
_entity.id
_entity.type
_entity.pdbx_description
1 polymer ?
#
loop_
_entity_poly.entity_id
_entity_poly.type
_entity_poly.pdbx_seq_one_letter_code
_entity_poly.pdbx_strand_id
1 'polypeptide(L)'
;WNALSDYDWRGCGKSESAFQMILERGGSRDARLLKLFLESGGADPNLEQTSSVHTRRVDSIMSHTPLHTVVSYGEAIDCAIELIRAGADVNACRTERGFMAKLLLSETPLHIAARNGSVEWCSLLLSKGADVDAVQQYQEYFQSEVDEVESGSDDSDTEGHVPSVRTVRQCALHIAIKNSNPDLVRLLILYNANKYAQYIFGNERKTVEELCEETVDEETRKTLRDALGAEWSTNTHKYFPASFRDSVRTTLLTAKREEWPIYTDNIMGLIFAYAADMKAAEMSDKKEENEEYRKPE
;
A
#
# COMPACT_ATOMS: atom_id res chain seq x y z
N TRP A 1 -32.38 -4.15 -0.43
CA TRP A 1 -32.26 -3.56 -1.77
C TRP A 1 -31.03 -4.17 -2.45
N ASN A 2 -30.97 -5.51 -2.51
CA ASN A 2 -29.84 -6.28 -3.07
C ASN A 2 -30.20 -6.76 -4.47
N ALA A 3 -30.39 -5.82 -5.38
CA ALA A 3 -30.45 -6.12 -6.79
C ALA A 3 -29.28 -5.40 -7.45
N LEU A 4 -28.13 -6.08 -7.49
CA LEU A 4 -27.09 -5.80 -8.47
C LEU A 4 -27.79 -5.83 -9.83
N SER A 5 -27.99 -4.66 -10.43
CA SER A 5 -28.54 -4.60 -11.78
C SER A 5 -27.44 -5.04 -12.74
N ASP A 6 -27.42 -6.32 -13.06
CA ASP A 6 -26.63 -6.87 -14.17
C ASP A 6 -27.18 -6.29 -15.48
N TYR A 7 -26.71 -5.09 -15.81
CA TYR A 7 -26.99 -4.43 -17.08
C TYR A 7 -26.04 -5.03 -18.13
N ASP A 8 -26.43 -6.18 -18.68
CA ASP A 8 -25.77 -6.79 -19.82
C ASP A 8 -26.52 -6.45 -21.11
N TRP A 9 -25.87 -5.70 -22.00
CA TRP A 9 -26.32 -5.65 -23.40
C TRP A 9 -25.27 -6.12 -24.40
N ARG A 10 -24.00 -6.36 -24.00
CA ARG A 10 -22.87 -6.79 -24.87
C ARG A 10 -21.64 -7.36 -24.11
N GLY A 11 -21.74 -7.74 -22.84
CA GLY A 11 -20.59 -8.10 -21.99
C GLY A 11 -19.88 -6.89 -21.34
N CYS A 12 -20.05 -5.67 -21.86
CA CYS A 12 -19.53 -4.47 -21.19
C CYS A 12 -20.42 -4.08 -19.98
N GLY A 13 -20.20 -4.72 -18.83
CA GLY A 13 -20.90 -4.43 -17.57
C GLY A 13 -19.97 -3.86 -16.52
N LYS A 14 -20.41 -2.80 -15.85
CA LYS A 14 -19.85 -2.35 -14.57
C LYS A 14 -20.85 -2.61 -13.46
N SER A 15 -20.50 -3.44 -12.49
CA SER A 15 -21.28 -3.55 -11.25
C SER A 15 -20.80 -2.46 -10.28
N GLU A 16 -21.31 -1.23 -10.45
CA GLU A 16 -21.01 -0.11 -9.54
C GLU A 16 -21.99 -0.16 -8.36
N SER A 17 -21.47 -0.15 -7.13
CA SER A 17 -22.32 0.07 -5.95
C SER A 17 -22.75 1.54 -5.88
N ALA A 18 -23.90 1.83 -5.27
CA ALA A 18 -24.34 3.21 -5.06
C ALA A 18 -23.27 4.04 -4.31
N PHE A 19 -22.55 3.38 -3.38
CA PHE A 19 -21.43 3.95 -2.66
C PHE A 19 -20.27 4.35 -3.60
N GLN A 20 -19.97 3.53 -4.61
CA GLN A 20 -18.95 3.86 -5.61
C GLN A 20 -19.36 5.00 -6.51
N MET A 21 -20.62 5.03 -6.97
CA MET A 21 -21.10 6.12 -7.81
C MET A 21 -20.93 7.46 -7.10
N ILE A 22 -21.12 7.49 -5.79
CA ILE A 22 -20.87 8.68 -4.97
C ILE A 22 -19.37 8.99 -4.95
N LEU A 23 -18.51 8.00 -4.67
CA LEU A 23 -17.06 8.20 -4.64
C LEU A 23 -16.48 8.71 -5.97
N GLU A 24 -16.88 8.14 -7.10
CA GLU A 24 -16.40 8.53 -8.44
C GLU A 24 -16.94 9.88 -8.91
N ARG A 25 -18.16 10.25 -8.48
CA ARG A 25 -18.84 11.49 -8.92
C ARG A 25 -18.62 12.67 -7.98
N GLY A 26 -17.69 12.56 -7.02
CA GLY A 26 -17.22 13.69 -6.19
C GLY A 26 -17.30 13.47 -4.67
N GLY A 27 -17.87 12.37 -4.20
CA GLY A 27 -17.93 12.02 -2.78
C GLY A 27 -16.59 11.63 -2.17
N SER A 28 -15.56 11.37 -2.99
CA SER A 28 -14.19 11.17 -2.51
C SER A 28 -13.58 12.43 -1.87
N ARG A 29 -14.19 13.61 -2.09
CA ARG A 29 -13.72 14.91 -1.56
C ARG A 29 -14.41 15.36 -0.27
N ASP A 30 -15.60 14.83 0.02
CA ASP A 30 -16.43 15.29 1.14
C ASP A 30 -16.59 14.20 2.22
N ALA A 31 -15.75 14.27 3.26
CA ALA A 31 -15.78 13.33 4.38
C ALA A 31 -17.14 13.32 5.12
N ARG A 32 -17.84 14.46 5.17
CA ARG A 32 -19.16 14.57 5.80
C ARG A 32 -20.22 13.78 5.06
N LEU A 33 -20.17 13.81 3.72
CA LEU A 33 -21.09 13.08 2.87
C LEU A 33 -20.88 11.57 3.08
N LEU A 34 -19.62 11.12 3.07
CA LEU A 34 -19.27 9.73 3.35
C LEU A 34 -19.73 9.28 4.74
N LYS A 35 -19.52 10.11 5.76
CA LYS A 35 -19.97 9.82 7.13
C LYS A 35 -21.48 9.57 7.19
N LEU A 36 -22.30 10.41 6.55
CA LEU A 36 -23.76 10.23 6.50
C LEU A 36 -24.16 8.92 5.80
N PHE A 37 -23.45 8.53 4.74
CA PHE A 37 -23.72 7.27 4.03
C PHE A 37 -23.32 6.03 4.85
N LEU A 38 -22.23 6.11 5.61
CA LEU A 38 -21.77 5.03 6.49
C LEU A 38 -22.69 4.90 7.72
N GLU A 39 -23.13 6.02 8.31
CA GLU A 39 -24.05 6.02 9.46
C GLU A 39 -25.48 5.56 9.10
N SER A 40 -25.91 5.74 7.85
CA SER A 40 -27.24 5.32 7.39
C SER A 40 -27.37 3.81 7.12
N GLY A 41 -26.32 3.03 7.39
CA GLY A 41 -26.37 1.56 7.51
C GLY A 41 -26.51 0.77 6.21
N GLY A 42 -26.41 1.43 5.05
CA GLY A 42 -26.53 0.78 3.73
C GLY A 42 -25.23 0.66 2.93
N ALA A 43 -24.12 1.21 3.42
CA ALA A 43 -22.85 1.24 2.70
C ALA A 43 -21.81 0.33 3.35
N ASP A 44 -21.46 -0.76 2.66
CA ASP A 44 -20.39 -1.66 3.09
C ASP A 44 -19.03 -1.11 2.62
N PRO A 45 -18.10 -0.77 3.53
CA PRO A 45 -16.80 -0.18 3.18
C PRO A 45 -15.84 -1.19 2.52
N ASN A 46 -16.12 -2.49 2.67
CA ASN A 46 -15.31 -3.60 2.15
C ASN A 46 -15.85 -4.22 0.86
N LEU A 47 -16.93 -3.67 0.30
CA LEU A 47 -17.51 -4.23 -0.92
C LEU A 47 -16.51 -4.10 -2.07
N GLU A 48 -15.99 -5.25 -2.52
CA GLU A 48 -15.12 -5.36 -3.68
C GLU A 48 -15.91 -4.99 -4.93
N GLN A 49 -15.36 -4.05 -5.70
CA GLN A 49 -16.02 -3.57 -6.91
C GLN A 49 -15.37 -4.19 -8.11
N THR A 50 -16.14 -4.96 -8.86
CA THR A 50 -15.71 -5.52 -10.12
C THR A 50 -16.13 -4.63 -11.28
N SER A 51 -15.17 -4.12 -12.03
CA SER A 51 -15.43 -3.53 -13.34
C SER A 51 -14.89 -4.46 -14.42
N SER A 52 -15.75 -4.80 -15.38
CA SER A 52 -15.37 -5.61 -16.55
C SER A 52 -15.38 -4.72 -17.78
N VAL A 53 -14.24 -4.62 -18.46
CA VAL A 53 -14.11 -3.91 -19.73
C VAL A 53 -13.91 -4.96 -20.81
N HIS A 54 -14.97 -5.25 -21.57
CA HIS A 54 -14.89 -6.12 -22.73
C HIS A 54 -14.65 -5.26 -23.98
N THR A 55 -13.39 -5.05 -24.34
CA THR A 55 -13.06 -4.47 -25.65
C THR A 55 -12.84 -5.61 -26.63
N ARG A 56 -13.13 -5.42 -27.93
CA ARG A 56 -12.97 -6.43 -29.00
C ARG A 56 -11.57 -7.10 -29.10
N ARG A 57 -10.60 -6.68 -28.29
CA ARG A 57 -9.21 -7.18 -28.20
C ARG A 57 -8.74 -7.55 -26.79
N VAL A 58 -9.42 -7.15 -25.73
CA VAL A 58 -8.98 -7.33 -24.33
C VAL A 58 -10.19 -7.29 -23.42
N ASP A 59 -10.41 -8.37 -22.67
CA ASP A 59 -11.29 -8.36 -21.52
C ASP A 59 -10.41 -8.09 -20.27
N SER A 60 -10.69 -7.02 -19.53
CA SER A 60 -10.02 -6.73 -18.25
C SER A 60 -11.05 -6.73 -17.13
N ILE A 61 -10.73 -7.41 -16.05
CA ILE A 61 -11.50 -7.44 -14.81
C ILE A 61 -10.65 -6.75 -13.74
N MET A 62 -11.13 -5.63 -13.23
CA MET A 62 -10.54 -4.91 -12.11
C MET A 62 -11.40 -5.11 -10.87
N SER A 63 -10.79 -5.57 -9.77
CA SER A 63 -11.37 -5.51 -8.43
C SER A 63 -10.63 -4.52 -7.55
N HIS A 64 -11.34 -3.55 -6.98
CA HIS A 64 -10.77 -2.63 -6.00
C HIS A 64 -11.77 -2.32 -4.90
N THR A 65 -11.26 -1.92 -3.72
CA THR A 65 -12.11 -1.47 -2.61
C THR A 65 -12.25 0.06 -2.60
N PRO A 66 -13.31 0.61 -1.98
CA PRO A 66 -13.49 2.06 -1.81
C PRO A 66 -12.26 2.78 -1.24
N LEU A 67 -11.52 2.12 -0.35
CA LEU A 67 -10.29 2.66 0.23
C LEU A 67 -9.21 2.90 -0.84
N HIS A 68 -9.07 2.00 -1.82
CA HIS A 68 -8.12 2.19 -2.93
C HIS A 68 -8.49 3.40 -3.78
N THR A 69 -9.78 3.61 -4.05
CA THR A 69 -10.26 4.77 -4.82
C THR A 69 -9.90 6.08 -4.10
N VAL A 70 -10.15 6.17 -2.79
CA VAL A 70 -9.83 7.36 -1.99
C VAL A 70 -8.32 7.61 -1.92
N VAL A 71 -7.51 6.56 -1.71
CA VAL A 71 -6.05 6.69 -1.68
C VAL A 71 -5.48 7.05 -3.05
N SER A 72 -6.05 6.54 -4.13
CA SER A 72 -5.63 6.86 -5.50
C SER A 72 -5.86 8.31 -5.87
N TYR A 73 -6.95 8.93 -5.39
CA TYR A 73 -7.18 10.36 -5.62
C TYR A 73 -6.26 11.25 -4.77
N GLY A 74 -5.88 10.80 -3.56
CA GLY A 74 -4.86 11.46 -2.73
C GLY A 74 -5.27 12.80 -2.09
N GLU A 75 -6.46 13.33 -2.39
CA GLU A 75 -6.90 14.67 -1.97
C GLU A 75 -7.49 14.74 -0.55
N ALA A 76 -8.12 13.67 -0.06
CA ALA A 76 -8.92 13.72 1.18
C ALA A 76 -8.56 12.62 2.21
N ILE A 77 -7.59 12.93 3.08
CA ILE A 77 -7.16 12.04 4.18
C ILE A 77 -8.32 11.75 5.15
N ASP A 78 -9.17 12.74 5.40
CA ASP A 78 -10.33 12.60 6.30
C ASP A 78 -11.32 11.53 5.82
N CYS A 79 -11.53 11.40 4.51
CA CYS A 79 -12.37 10.37 3.92
C CYS A 79 -11.85 8.97 4.23
N ALA A 80 -10.53 8.77 4.19
CA ALA A 80 -9.92 7.49 4.53
C ALA A 80 -10.04 7.19 6.03
N ILE A 81 -9.93 8.20 6.89
CA ILE A 81 -10.15 8.02 8.34
C ILE A 81 -11.58 7.55 8.62
N GLU A 82 -12.58 8.15 7.98
CA GLU A 82 -13.99 7.75 8.16
C GLU A 82 -14.26 6.34 7.60
N LEU A 83 -13.68 5.98 6.46
CA LEU A 83 -13.78 4.61 5.93
C LEU A 83 -13.18 3.58 6.88
N ILE A 84 -11.98 3.84 7.41
CA ILE A 84 -11.32 2.94 8.36
C ILE A 84 -12.11 2.85 9.67
N ARG A 85 -12.70 3.96 10.14
CA ARG A 85 -13.61 3.95 11.30
C ARG A 85 -14.85 3.10 11.08
N ALA A 86 -15.38 3.06 9.86
CA ALA A 86 -16.50 2.22 9.49
C ALA A 86 -16.14 0.74 9.30
N GLY A 87 -14.86 0.37 9.47
CA GLY A 87 -14.41 -1.02 9.35
C GLY A 87 -13.85 -1.38 7.97
N ALA A 88 -13.40 -0.41 7.18
CA ALA A 88 -12.66 -0.69 5.95
C ALA A 88 -11.38 -1.48 6.24
N ASP A 89 -11.14 -2.54 5.48
CA ASP A 89 -9.91 -3.32 5.51
C ASP A 89 -8.78 -2.52 4.87
N VAL A 90 -7.78 -2.22 5.69
CA VAL A 90 -6.58 -1.45 5.31
C VAL A 90 -5.64 -2.28 4.44
N ASN A 91 -5.74 -3.61 4.52
CA ASN A 91 -4.88 -4.56 3.81
C ASN A 91 -5.58 -5.21 2.60
N ALA A 92 -6.73 -4.68 2.20
CA ALA A 92 -7.43 -5.17 1.03
C ALA A 92 -6.49 -5.17 -0.20
N CYS A 93 -6.55 -6.22 -1.01
CA CYS A 93 -5.74 -6.31 -2.23
C CYS A 93 -6.59 -5.89 -3.42
N ARG A 94 -6.16 -4.83 -4.13
CA ARG A 94 -6.67 -4.50 -5.45
C ARG A 94 -6.08 -5.48 -6.46
N THR A 95 -6.94 -6.14 -7.24
CA THR A 95 -6.50 -7.03 -8.31
C THR A 95 -6.95 -6.53 -9.68
N GLU A 96 -6.05 -6.55 -10.64
CA GLU A 96 -6.39 -6.36 -12.05
C GLU A 96 -6.01 -7.61 -12.82
N ARG A 97 -6.94 -8.16 -13.60
CA ARG A 97 -6.74 -9.34 -14.44
C ARG A 97 -7.20 -9.07 -15.86
N GLY A 98 -6.27 -9.09 -16.81
CA GLY A 98 -6.58 -9.16 -18.25
C GLY A 98 -6.74 -10.60 -18.77
N PHE A 99 -7.59 -10.82 -19.77
CA PHE A 99 -7.91 -12.13 -20.39
C PHE A 99 -6.72 -12.84 -21.04
N MET A 100 -5.63 -12.12 -21.29
CA MET A 100 -4.36 -12.71 -21.74
C MET A 100 -3.54 -13.29 -20.58
N ALA A 101 -4.05 -13.38 -19.34
CA ALA A 101 -3.31 -13.83 -18.14
C ALA A 101 -1.97 -13.09 -17.91
N LYS A 102 -1.76 -11.98 -18.62
CA LYS A 102 -0.48 -11.29 -18.85
C LYS A 102 -0.39 -9.93 -18.14
N LEU A 103 -1.44 -9.55 -17.44
CA LEU A 103 -1.48 -8.41 -16.53
C LEU A 103 -2.19 -8.89 -15.27
N LEU A 104 -1.40 -9.26 -14.26
CA LEU A 104 -1.88 -9.56 -12.92
C LEU A 104 -1.26 -8.54 -11.97
N LEU A 105 -1.98 -7.45 -11.71
CA LEU A 105 -1.60 -6.48 -10.68
C LEU A 105 -2.26 -6.91 -9.37
N SER A 106 -1.47 -7.03 -8.32
CA SER A 106 -1.94 -7.15 -6.94
C SER A 106 -1.24 -6.08 -6.14
N GLU A 107 -1.97 -5.10 -5.63
CA GLU A 107 -1.42 -4.03 -4.81
C GLU A 107 -2.31 -3.72 -3.61
N THR A 108 -1.70 -3.27 -2.51
CA THR A 108 -2.40 -2.81 -1.31
C THR A 108 -2.51 -1.29 -1.31
N PRO A 109 -3.39 -0.67 -0.49
CA PRO A 109 -3.51 0.78 -0.40
C PRO A 109 -2.17 1.46 -0.06
N LEU A 110 -1.32 0.78 0.73
CA LEU A 110 0.03 1.26 1.06
C LEU A 110 0.92 1.41 -0.18
N HIS A 111 0.83 0.50 -1.15
CA HIS A 111 1.60 0.58 -2.39
C HIS A 111 1.17 1.77 -3.26
N ILE A 112 -0.13 2.07 -3.32
CA ILE A 112 -0.65 3.24 -4.05
C ILE A 112 -0.16 4.52 -3.36
N ALA A 113 -0.26 4.59 -2.03
CA ALA A 113 0.24 5.74 -1.27
C ALA A 113 1.76 5.95 -1.44
N ALA A 114 2.54 4.86 -1.43
CA ALA A 114 3.98 4.88 -1.66
C ALA A 114 4.34 5.33 -3.09
N ARG A 115 3.58 4.88 -4.10
CA ARG A 115 3.74 5.30 -5.50
C ARG A 115 3.48 6.79 -5.67
N ASN A 116 2.46 7.32 -4.99
CA ASN A 116 2.17 8.75 -4.96
C ASN A 116 3.22 9.56 -4.18
N GLY A 117 4.19 8.91 -3.52
CA GLY A 117 5.21 9.57 -2.70
C GLY A 117 4.66 10.27 -1.46
N SER A 118 3.42 9.95 -1.07
CA SER A 118 2.71 10.69 -0.03
C SER A 118 3.02 10.14 1.36
N VAL A 119 3.96 10.79 2.06
CA VAL A 119 4.40 10.40 3.42
C VAL A 119 3.23 10.44 4.42
N GLU A 120 2.33 11.41 4.31
CA GLU A 120 1.17 11.56 5.20
C GLU A 120 0.18 10.40 5.05
N TRP A 121 -0.11 9.99 3.81
CA TRP A 121 -0.96 8.84 3.51
C TRP A 121 -0.35 7.54 4.02
N CYS A 122 0.95 7.34 3.82
CA CYS A 122 1.65 6.18 4.33
C CYS A 122 1.66 6.16 5.87
N SER A 123 1.92 7.30 6.52
CA SER A 123 1.84 7.43 7.99
C SER A 123 0.47 7.05 8.52
N LEU A 124 -0.61 7.54 7.88
CA LEU A 124 -1.96 7.22 8.30
C LEU A 124 -2.22 5.71 8.17
N LEU A 125 -1.97 5.13 6.99
CA LEU A 125 -2.23 3.71 6.72
C LEU A 125 -1.44 2.82 7.69
N LEU A 126 -0.16 3.10 7.91
CA LEU A 126 0.67 2.35 8.87
C LEU A 126 0.19 2.54 10.32
N SER A 127 -0.24 3.75 10.70
CA SER A 127 -0.81 4.00 12.03
C SER A 127 -2.11 3.22 12.28
N LYS A 128 -2.79 2.83 11.20
CA LYS A 128 -3.99 1.99 11.17
C LYS A 128 -3.68 0.52 10.91
N GLY A 129 -2.40 0.16 10.85
CA GLY A 129 -1.94 -1.22 10.78
C GLY A 129 -1.89 -1.81 9.36
N ALA A 130 -1.68 -0.97 8.35
CA ALA A 130 -1.31 -1.47 7.04
C ALA A 130 -0.05 -2.35 7.13
N ASP A 131 -0.07 -3.47 6.41
CA ASP A 131 1.03 -4.43 6.34
C ASP A 131 2.20 -3.80 5.58
N VAL A 132 3.30 -3.58 6.30
CA VAL A 132 4.51 -2.91 5.80
C VAL A 132 5.24 -3.79 4.78
N ASP A 133 5.17 -5.11 4.98
CA ASP A 133 5.89 -6.11 4.18
C ASP A 133 5.01 -6.72 3.08
N ALA A 134 3.83 -6.14 2.85
CA ALA A 134 2.97 -6.53 1.75
C ALA A 134 3.76 -6.49 0.43
N VAL A 135 3.59 -7.54 -0.38
CA VAL A 135 4.25 -7.67 -1.67
C VAL A 135 3.28 -7.27 -2.77
N GLN A 136 3.64 -6.24 -3.52
CA GLN A 136 3.03 -5.94 -4.80
C GLN A 136 3.59 -6.87 -5.87
N GLN A 137 2.70 -7.44 -6.68
CA GLN A 137 3.07 -8.19 -7.88
C GLN A 137 2.42 -7.56 -9.10
N TYR A 138 3.19 -7.30 -10.15
CA TYR A 138 2.67 -6.93 -11.46
C TYR A 138 3.52 -7.51 -12.58
N GLN A 139 3.01 -7.50 -13.80
CA GLN A 139 3.73 -7.95 -14.98
C GLN A 139 4.02 -6.74 -15.86
N GLU A 140 5.30 -6.55 -16.17
CA GLU A 140 5.78 -5.42 -16.98
C GLU A 140 6.23 -5.93 -18.35
N TYR A 141 5.87 -5.19 -19.40
CA TYR A 141 6.31 -5.48 -20.76
C TYR A 141 7.75 -5.01 -20.93
N PHE A 142 8.66 -5.95 -21.15
CA PHE A 142 10.06 -5.67 -21.39
C PHE A 142 10.29 -5.69 -22.91
N GLN A 143 10.30 -4.51 -23.54
CA GLN A 143 10.86 -4.35 -24.87
C GLN A 143 12.37 -4.37 -24.71
N SER A 144 13.01 -5.47 -25.10
CA SER A 144 14.46 -5.48 -25.25
C SER A 144 14.84 -4.41 -26.28
N GLU A 145 15.68 -3.45 -25.91
CA GLU A 145 16.34 -2.50 -26.85
C GLU A 145 17.34 -3.19 -27.80
N VAL A 146 17.27 -4.52 -27.95
CA VAL A 146 18.05 -5.24 -28.94
C VAL A 146 17.30 -5.15 -30.25
N ASP A 147 17.55 -4.05 -30.96
CA ASP A 147 17.37 -3.99 -32.40
C ASP A 147 18.07 -5.20 -33.05
N GLU A 148 17.41 -5.83 -34.03
CA GLU A 148 17.98 -6.83 -34.95
C GLU A 148 18.24 -8.26 -34.44
N VAL A 149 17.26 -8.93 -33.83
CA VAL A 149 17.20 -10.40 -33.96
C VAL A 149 15.87 -10.75 -34.63
N GLU A 150 15.96 -11.24 -35.87
CA GLU A 150 14.84 -11.81 -36.59
C GLU A 150 14.03 -12.70 -35.65
N SER A 151 12.72 -12.44 -35.58
CA SER A 151 11.77 -13.28 -34.87
C SER A 151 11.84 -14.71 -35.38
N GLY A 152 12.75 -15.50 -34.79
CA GLY A 152 12.62 -16.93 -34.69
C GLY A 152 11.27 -17.25 -34.06
N SER A 153 10.65 -18.31 -34.53
CA SER A 153 9.29 -18.72 -34.18
C SER A 153 8.99 -18.61 -32.68
N ASP A 154 7.72 -18.30 -32.34
CA ASP A 154 7.17 -18.17 -30.99
C ASP A 154 7.12 -19.53 -30.22
N ASP A 155 8.01 -20.46 -30.59
CA ASP A 155 8.16 -21.79 -30.00
C ASP A 155 8.97 -21.68 -28.71
N SER A 156 8.31 -22.00 -27.59
CA SER A 156 8.84 -21.94 -26.23
C SER A 156 10.03 -22.86 -25.94
N ASP A 157 10.39 -23.75 -26.89
CA ASP A 157 11.43 -24.76 -26.74
C ASP A 157 12.78 -24.34 -27.35
N THR A 158 12.90 -23.10 -27.83
CA THR A 158 14.17 -22.56 -28.31
C THR A 158 15.05 -22.10 -27.14
N GLU A 159 16.25 -22.70 -27.01
CA GLU A 159 17.26 -22.28 -26.03
C GLU A 159 17.63 -20.80 -26.27
N GLY A 160 17.10 -19.90 -25.43
CA GLY A 160 17.31 -18.45 -25.56
C GLY A 160 16.04 -17.61 -25.63
N HIS A 161 14.84 -18.21 -25.59
CA HIS A 161 13.59 -17.44 -25.53
C HIS A 161 13.51 -16.59 -24.24
N VAL A 162 13.69 -15.27 -24.37
CA VAL A 162 13.47 -14.33 -23.28
C VAL A 162 12.01 -13.90 -23.33
N PRO A 163 11.18 -14.21 -22.32
CA PRO A 163 9.78 -13.81 -22.34
C PRO A 163 9.69 -12.28 -22.38
N SER A 164 8.88 -11.75 -23.30
CA SER A 164 8.66 -10.29 -23.46
C SER A 164 7.93 -9.65 -22.26
N VAL A 165 7.49 -10.47 -21.29
CA VAL A 165 6.87 -10.00 -20.06
C VAL A 165 7.61 -10.58 -18.88
N ARG A 166 8.02 -9.69 -17.97
CA ARG A 166 8.68 -10.04 -16.72
C ARG A 166 7.73 -9.81 -15.55
N THR A 167 7.76 -10.72 -14.60
CA THR A 167 7.05 -10.56 -13.32
C THR A 167 7.88 -9.68 -12.41
N VAL A 168 7.30 -8.58 -11.93
CA VAL A 168 7.89 -7.73 -10.92
C VAL A 168 7.23 -8.05 -9.58
N ARG A 169 8.05 -8.32 -8.56
CA ARG A 169 7.62 -8.39 -7.17
C ARG A 169 8.41 -7.37 -6.37
N GLN A 170 7.70 -6.49 -5.70
CA GLN A 170 8.29 -5.41 -4.92
C GLN A 170 7.45 -5.12 -3.67
N CYS A 171 8.06 -4.47 -2.69
CA CYS A 171 7.39 -4.08 -1.44
C CYS A 171 7.28 -2.56 -1.40
N ALA A 172 6.55 -2.00 -0.45
CA ALA A 172 6.46 -0.54 -0.27
C ALA A 172 7.86 0.12 -0.14
N LEU A 173 8.83 -0.55 0.51
CA LEU A 173 10.22 -0.08 0.63
C LEU A 173 10.92 0.06 -0.72
N HIS A 174 10.74 -0.92 -1.61
CA HIS A 174 11.30 -0.88 -2.96
C HIS A 174 10.75 0.28 -3.79
N ILE A 175 9.45 0.58 -3.65
CA ILE A 175 8.81 1.73 -4.32
C ILE A 175 9.38 3.05 -3.78
N ALA A 176 9.56 3.14 -2.45
CA ALA A 176 10.11 4.35 -1.82
C ALA A 176 11.52 4.67 -2.31
N ILE A 177 12.35 3.64 -2.53
CA ILE A 177 13.71 3.77 -3.07
C ILE A 177 13.69 4.17 -4.54
N LYS A 178 12.85 3.53 -5.36
CA LYS A 178 12.67 3.89 -6.78
C LYS A 178 12.22 5.34 -6.96
N ASN A 179 11.40 5.84 -6.04
CA ASN A 179 10.93 7.23 -6.04
C ASN A 179 11.93 8.21 -5.41
N SER A 180 13.12 7.76 -4.98
CA SER A 180 14.15 8.57 -4.32
C SER A 180 13.64 9.38 -3.11
N ASN A 181 12.70 8.82 -2.33
CA ASN A 181 12.04 9.50 -1.22
C ASN A 181 12.62 9.05 0.14
N PRO A 182 13.62 9.76 0.72
CA PRO A 182 14.27 9.33 1.96
C PRO A 182 13.34 9.40 3.18
N ASP A 183 12.41 10.36 3.21
CA ASP A 183 11.41 10.48 4.28
C ASP A 183 10.48 9.25 4.33
N LEU A 184 10.10 8.72 3.17
CA LEU A 184 9.25 7.53 3.08
C LEU A 184 10.02 6.26 3.48
N VAL A 185 11.29 6.15 3.07
CA VAL A 185 12.17 5.06 3.50
C VAL A 185 12.34 5.08 5.02
N ARG A 186 12.65 6.24 5.61
CA ARG A 186 12.71 6.39 7.08
C ARG A 186 11.42 5.92 7.72
N LEU A 187 10.28 6.40 7.24
CA LEU A 187 8.98 6.03 7.79
C LEU A 187 8.76 4.51 7.75
N LEU A 188 9.02 3.84 6.63
CA LEU A 188 8.86 2.38 6.52
C LEU A 188 9.81 1.60 7.44
N ILE A 189 11.08 2.00 7.53
CA ILE A 189 12.06 1.38 8.44
C ILE A 189 11.65 1.56 9.91
N LEU A 190 11.12 2.73 10.25
CA LEU A 190 10.63 3.04 11.59
C LEU A 190 9.43 2.15 11.99
N TYR A 191 8.56 1.82 11.03
CA TYR A 191 7.50 0.82 11.21
C TYR A 191 7.99 -0.64 11.02
N ASN A 192 9.30 -0.87 11.14
CA ASN A 192 9.95 -2.18 11.13
C ASN A 192 9.85 -2.95 9.79
N ALA A 193 9.86 -2.23 8.66
CA ALA A 193 9.92 -2.85 7.33
C ALA A 193 11.11 -3.81 7.20
N ASN A 194 10.90 -4.96 6.56
CA ASN A 194 11.94 -5.93 6.31
C ASN A 194 13.01 -5.40 5.33
N LYS A 195 14.18 -5.06 5.87
CA LYS A 195 15.35 -4.58 5.09
C LYS A 195 15.94 -5.65 4.16
N TYR A 196 15.65 -6.91 4.41
CA TYR A 196 16.18 -8.04 3.65
C TYR A 196 15.21 -8.52 2.56
N ALA A 197 14.09 -7.82 2.35
CA ALA A 197 13.17 -8.13 1.28
C ALA A 197 13.89 -8.07 -0.08
N GLN A 198 13.69 -9.10 -0.91
CA GLN A 198 14.30 -9.16 -2.24
C GLN A 198 13.33 -8.58 -3.27
N TYR A 199 13.84 -7.66 -4.08
CA TYR A 199 13.15 -7.19 -5.28
C TYR A 199 13.35 -8.22 -6.40
N ILE A 200 12.26 -8.66 -7.03
CA ILE A 200 12.32 -9.63 -8.13
C ILE A 200 11.90 -8.93 -9.40
N PHE A 201 12.76 -8.99 -10.42
CA PHE A 201 12.50 -8.48 -11.76
C PHE A 201 12.74 -9.60 -12.79
N GLY A 202 11.68 -10.33 -13.14
CA GLY A 202 11.80 -11.55 -13.93
C GLY A 202 12.65 -12.59 -13.20
N ASN A 203 13.86 -12.86 -13.73
CA ASN A 203 14.80 -13.80 -13.13
C ASN A 203 15.84 -13.13 -12.21
N GLU A 204 15.95 -11.80 -12.27
CA GLU A 204 16.88 -11.04 -11.45
C GLU A 204 16.30 -10.83 -10.05
N ARG A 205 17.16 -11.00 -9.03
CA ARG A 205 16.84 -10.68 -7.65
C ARG A 205 17.83 -9.64 -7.18
N LYS A 206 17.32 -8.50 -6.71
CA LYS A 206 18.14 -7.40 -6.22
C LYS A 206 17.85 -7.17 -4.74
N THR A 207 18.90 -6.86 -3.99
CA THR A 207 18.75 -6.42 -2.61
C THR A 207 18.36 -4.95 -2.56
N VAL A 208 17.88 -4.51 -1.39
CA VAL A 208 17.56 -3.11 -1.11
C VAL A 208 18.80 -2.21 -1.31
N GLU A 209 19.99 -2.71 -0.95
CA GLU A 209 21.25 -1.98 -1.10
C GLU A 209 21.65 -1.81 -2.57
N GLU A 210 21.54 -2.88 -3.36
CA GLU A 210 21.80 -2.84 -4.80
C GLU A 210 20.83 -1.87 -5.52
N LEU A 211 19.56 -1.84 -5.11
CA LEU A 211 18.59 -0.87 -5.65
C LEU A 211 18.95 0.58 -5.29
N CYS A 212 19.53 0.83 -4.11
CA CYS A 212 20.05 2.16 -3.77
C CYS A 212 21.31 2.51 -4.57
N GLU A 213 22.06 1.54 -5.07
CA GLU A 213 23.22 1.80 -5.93
C GLU A 213 22.81 2.14 -7.37
N GLU A 214 21.69 1.64 -7.84
CA GLU A 214 21.13 1.97 -9.16
C GLU A 214 20.62 3.41 -9.27
N THR A 215 20.43 4.12 -8.16
CA THR A 215 20.03 5.54 -8.19
C THR A 215 21.15 6.42 -8.72
N VAL A 216 20.81 7.34 -9.62
CA VAL A 216 21.77 8.17 -10.38
C VAL A 216 22.54 9.16 -9.50
N ASP A 217 21.92 9.66 -8.42
CA ASP A 217 22.48 10.76 -7.63
C ASP A 217 23.19 10.27 -6.36
N GLU A 218 24.48 10.58 -6.24
CA GLU A 218 25.31 10.17 -5.08
C GLU A 218 24.79 10.75 -3.75
N GLU A 219 24.23 11.96 -3.76
CA GLU A 219 23.64 12.58 -2.57
C GLU A 219 22.38 11.84 -2.11
N THR A 220 21.52 11.43 -3.06
CA THR A 220 20.34 10.63 -2.75
C THR A 220 20.74 9.25 -2.21
N ARG A 221 21.74 8.59 -2.81
CA ARG A 221 22.29 7.31 -2.33
C ARG A 221 22.77 7.40 -0.89
N LYS A 222 23.49 8.47 -0.55
CA LYS A 222 23.94 8.70 0.82
C LYS A 222 22.76 8.88 1.78
N THR A 223 21.80 9.74 1.44
CA THR A 223 20.62 9.96 2.29
C THR A 223 19.73 8.72 2.45
N LEU A 224 19.68 7.85 1.43
CA LEU A 224 18.99 6.56 1.49
C LEU A 224 19.72 5.55 2.38
N ARG A 225 21.06 5.47 2.31
CA ARG A 225 21.85 4.66 3.25
C ARG A 225 21.67 5.14 4.69
N ASP A 226 21.70 6.45 4.91
CA ASP A 226 21.42 7.05 6.21
C ASP A 226 19.98 6.75 6.68
N ALA A 227 19.01 6.69 5.76
CA ALA A 227 17.62 6.35 6.05
C ALA A 227 17.44 4.85 6.40
N LEU A 228 18.18 3.95 5.75
CA LEU A 228 18.18 2.52 6.04
C LEU A 228 18.80 2.19 7.41
N GLY A 229 19.80 2.98 7.81
CA GLY A 229 20.44 2.90 9.13
C GLY A 229 19.74 3.74 10.21
N ALA A 230 18.65 4.44 9.89
CA ALA A 230 18.01 5.33 10.85
C ALA A 230 17.29 4.53 11.94
N GLU A 231 17.74 4.71 13.18
CA GLU A 231 17.01 4.35 14.38
C GLU A 231 16.12 5.51 14.85
N TRP A 232 15.15 5.21 15.72
CA TRP A 232 14.27 6.20 16.32
C TRP A 232 15.07 7.33 16.99
N SER A 233 14.91 8.55 16.46
CA SER A 233 15.53 9.77 16.99
C SER A 233 14.50 10.84 17.33
N THR A 234 14.90 11.82 18.14
CA THR A 234 14.06 12.95 18.54
C THR A 234 13.52 13.75 17.36
N ASN A 235 14.14 13.73 16.18
CA ASN A 235 13.63 14.39 14.96
C ASN A 235 12.62 13.54 14.16
N THR A 236 12.58 12.23 14.38
CA THR A 236 11.67 11.30 13.68
C THR A 236 10.27 11.26 14.28
N HIS A 237 10.01 11.93 15.41
CA HIS A 237 8.66 12.03 15.97
C HIS A 237 7.66 12.66 14.99
N LYS A 238 8.09 13.42 13.98
CA LYS A 238 7.21 14.09 12.99
C LYS A 238 6.29 13.14 12.21
N TYR A 239 6.65 11.87 12.10
CA TYR A 239 5.91 10.89 11.30
C TYR A 239 4.76 10.19 12.05
N PHE A 240 4.56 10.47 13.34
CA PHE A 240 3.38 9.99 14.08
C PHE A 240 2.21 10.98 14.04
N PRO A 241 0.97 10.48 14.21
CA PRO A 241 -0.20 11.33 14.35
C PRO A 241 0.00 12.39 15.43
N ALA A 242 -0.41 13.63 15.16
CA ALA A 242 -0.29 14.76 16.10
C ALA A 242 -0.89 14.43 17.48
N SER A 243 -2.06 13.77 17.50
CA SER A 243 -2.72 13.33 18.72
C SER A 243 -1.86 12.41 19.59
N PHE A 244 -1.11 11.50 18.96
CA PHE A 244 -0.23 10.58 19.68
C PHE A 244 0.98 11.32 20.24
N ARG A 245 1.60 12.22 19.43
CA ARG A 245 2.74 13.04 19.87
C ARG A 245 2.38 13.92 21.06
N ASP A 246 1.20 14.53 21.04
CA ASP A 246 0.72 15.38 22.13
C ASP A 246 0.42 14.56 23.40
N SER A 247 -0.13 13.35 23.25
CA SER A 247 -0.34 12.43 24.38
C SER A 247 0.97 11.99 25.02
N VAL A 248 1.98 11.61 24.23
CA VAL A 248 3.30 11.26 24.78
C VAL A 248 4.00 12.48 25.38
N ARG A 249 3.87 13.66 24.76
CA ARG A 249 4.45 14.89 25.31
C ARG A 249 3.80 15.29 26.63
N THR A 250 2.49 15.23 26.75
CA THR A 250 1.76 15.58 27.98
C THR A 250 2.10 14.61 29.11
N THR A 251 2.15 13.30 28.83
CA THR A 251 2.54 12.28 29.82
C THR A 251 3.98 12.44 30.31
N LEU A 252 4.93 12.78 29.42
CA LEU A 252 6.30 13.07 29.85
C LEU A 252 6.41 14.37 30.63
N LEU A 253 5.65 15.41 30.27
CA LEU A 253 5.61 16.65 31.03
C LEU A 253 5.03 16.44 32.43
N THR A 254 3.98 15.62 32.56
CA THR A 254 3.45 15.25 33.89
C THR A 254 4.45 14.42 34.66
N ALA A 255 5.09 13.41 34.05
CA ALA A 255 6.13 12.61 34.72
C ALA A 255 7.30 13.48 35.22
N LYS A 256 7.72 14.48 34.44
CA LYS A 256 8.76 15.44 34.85
C LYS A 256 8.30 16.33 36.02
N ARG A 257 7.03 16.73 36.04
CA ARG A 257 6.45 17.49 37.15
C ARG A 257 6.39 16.68 38.45
N GLU A 258 6.12 15.38 38.33
CA GLU A 258 6.09 14.44 39.45
C GLU A 258 7.48 13.89 39.82
N GLU A 259 8.57 14.45 39.25
CA GLU A 259 9.97 14.06 39.51
C GLU A 259 10.27 12.57 39.28
N TRP A 260 9.60 11.93 38.31
CA TRP A 260 9.90 10.55 37.97
C TRP A 260 11.33 10.44 37.42
N PRO A 261 12.10 9.40 37.81
CA PRO A 261 13.44 9.18 37.27
C PRO A 261 13.32 8.70 35.81
N ILE A 262 13.36 9.65 34.89
CA ILE A 262 13.41 9.41 33.46
C ILE A 262 14.87 9.08 33.12
N TYR A 263 15.18 7.79 33.00
CA TYR A 263 16.57 7.30 32.90
C TYR A 263 17.26 7.54 31.56
N THR A 264 16.51 7.87 30.50
CA THR A 264 17.11 8.10 29.17
C THR A 264 16.51 9.30 28.46
N ASP A 265 17.37 10.10 27.82
CA ASP A 265 16.96 11.19 26.92
C ASP A 265 16.20 10.65 25.69
N ASN A 266 16.27 9.34 25.43
CA ASN A 266 15.61 8.65 24.32
C ASN A 266 14.35 7.86 24.72
N ILE A 267 13.76 8.11 25.90
CA ILE A 267 12.48 7.46 26.31
C ILE A 267 11.38 7.70 25.26
N MET A 268 11.37 8.86 24.61
CA MET A 268 10.48 9.12 23.47
C MET A 268 10.65 8.08 22.37
N GLY A 269 11.89 7.85 21.90
CA GLY A 269 12.18 6.87 20.87
C GLY A 269 11.77 5.45 21.27
N LEU A 270 11.97 5.07 22.53
CA LEU A 270 11.58 3.76 23.06
C LEU A 270 10.05 3.59 23.12
N ILE A 271 9.30 4.61 23.55
CA ILE A 271 7.83 4.58 23.56
C ILE A 271 7.30 4.46 22.13
N PHE A 272 7.87 5.22 21.20
CA PHE A 272 7.47 5.19 19.80
C PHE A 272 7.79 3.86 19.11
N ALA A 273 8.97 3.29 19.38
CA ALA A 273 9.34 1.96 18.91
C ALA A 273 8.38 0.88 19.45
N TYR A 274 8.14 0.90 20.77
CA TYR A 274 7.23 -0.05 21.40
C TYR A 274 5.78 0.10 20.92
N ALA A 275 5.33 1.33 20.64
CA ALA A 275 4.00 1.58 20.09
C ALA A 275 3.85 1.08 18.65
N ALA A 276 4.93 1.10 17.86
CA ALA A 276 4.93 0.48 16.53
C ALA A 276 4.86 -1.06 16.65
N ASP A 277 5.63 -1.64 17.56
CA ASP A 277 5.64 -3.10 17.79
C ASP A 277 4.31 -3.63 18.34
N MET A 278 3.71 -2.97 19.35
CA MET A 278 2.41 -3.36 19.92
C MET A 278 1.31 -3.36 18.86
N LYS A 279 1.29 -2.37 17.96
CA LYS A 279 0.30 -2.32 16.88
C LYS A 279 0.51 -3.40 15.83
N ALA A 280 1.75 -3.81 15.58
CA ALA A 280 2.03 -4.96 14.73
C ALA A 280 1.53 -6.27 15.38
N ALA A 281 1.74 -6.42 16.70
CA ALA A 281 1.36 -7.61 17.48
C ALA A 281 -0.16 -7.75 17.72
N GLU A 282 -0.87 -6.67 18.09
CA GLU A 282 -2.33 -6.70 18.29
C GLU A 282 -3.11 -7.09 17.02
N MET A 283 -2.45 -7.05 15.86
CA MET A 283 -3.07 -7.38 14.58
C MET A 283 -2.59 -8.69 13.96
N SER A 284 -1.44 -9.25 14.38
CA SER A 284 -1.13 -10.65 14.09
C SER A 284 -2.15 -11.57 14.75
N ASP A 285 -2.53 -11.26 15.99
CA ASP A 285 -3.53 -12.04 16.74
C ASP A 285 -4.91 -11.98 16.07
N LYS A 286 -5.29 -10.83 15.48
CA LYS A 286 -6.53 -10.68 14.72
C LYS A 286 -6.48 -11.33 13.33
N LYS A 287 -5.29 -11.45 12.71
CA LYS A 287 -5.11 -12.21 11.46
C LYS A 287 -5.30 -13.71 11.72
N GLU A 288 -4.75 -14.23 12.81
CA GLU A 288 -4.94 -15.64 13.20
C GLU A 288 -6.42 -15.95 13.51
N GLU A 289 -7.11 -15.08 14.24
CA GLU A 289 -8.55 -15.23 14.47
C GLU A 289 -9.35 -15.20 13.16
N ASN A 290 -9.09 -14.24 12.25
CA ASN A 290 -9.82 -14.14 10.98
C ASN A 290 -9.48 -15.27 9.97
N GLU A 291 -8.28 -15.85 10.01
CA GLU A 291 -7.94 -17.04 9.21
C GLU A 291 -8.59 -18.32 9.77
N GLU A 292 -8.80 -18.42 11.08
CA GLU A 292 -9.51 -19.55 11.69
C GLU A 292 -10.99 -19.59 11.28
N TYR A 293 -11.62 -18.43 11.04
CA TYR A 293 -12.97 -18.32 10.48
C TYR A 293 -13.05 -18.48 8.95
N ARG A 294 -11.91 -18.57 8.23
CA ARG A 294 -11.87 -18.67 6.76
C ARG A 294 -11.62 -20.10 6.24
N LYS A 295 -11.57 -21.11 7.12
CA LYS A 295 -11.56 -22.52 6.70
C LYS A 295 -12.97 -22.90 6.21
N PRO A 296 -13.14 -23.24 4.92
CA PRO A 296 -14.44 -23.69 4.45
C PRO A 296 -14.71 -25.11 4.97
N GLU A 297 -15.88 -25.28 5.62
CA GLU A 297 -16.53 -26.59 5.80
C GLU A 297 -17.07 -27.13 4.46
#